data_AF-A0A1I0DV67-F1
#
_entry.id   AF-A0A1I0DV67-F1
#
_cell.length_a   1.000
_cell.length_b   1.000
_cell.length_c   1.000
_cell.angle_alpha   90.00
_cell.angle_beta   90.00
_cell.angle_gamma   90.00
#
_symmetry.space_group_name_H-M   'P 1'
#
loop_
_entity.id
_entity.type
_entity.pdbx_description
1 polymer ?
#
loop_
_entity_poly.entity_id
_entity_poly.type
_entity_poly.pdbx_seq_one_letter_code
_entity_poly.pdbx_strand_id
1 'polypeptide(L)'
;MSLYDCSKKLASGIRLQDMGSFHVGGEDVEICGRPAKEIDVNGKCGRRIVVDPNGIRRAGQMYAQYFIPETVKGRCPLLLWHGGGMTGKAFETTPDGRPGWLNYFIRCGWKTYLADAVERGRSGWCPEAEEFKESPTLFNYTYVFERFRLGASYAKGELFENSRFPINSFRQYAMQFVPRWTESSELTVKAYCRLLERTGPSVIVAHSQGATLAFEVMEKRPELVKALIAVEPYGAGRNGRFGESVNVPVLWVFGDYTDLHPAWKEAREVAREYCGRFCRAGGDGQILDLPEMGIRGNSHMLMMEYNNFEIADLLQDWLIGHGLTVI
;
A
#
# COMPACT_ATOMS: atom_id res chain seq x y z
N MET A 1 -27.73 -3.21 8.22
CA MET A 1 -26.40 -3.55 8.76
C MET A 1 -26.04 -2.53 9.82
N SER A 2 -25.74 -2.97 11.04
CA SER A 2 -25.11 -2.08 12.04
C SER A 2 -23.74 -1.67 11.49
N LEU A 3 -23.52 -0.38 11.27
CA LEU A 3 -22.18 0.13 10.99
C LEU A 3 -21.35 -0.08 12.25
N TYR A 4 -20.14 -0.64 12.10
CA TYR A 4 -19.19 -0.71 13.19
C TYR A 4 -18.91 0.71 13.70
N ASP A 5 -19.29 1.00 14.94
CA ASP A 5 -19.18 2.34 15.51
C ASP A 5 -17.94 2.44 16.40
N CYS A 6 -16.82 2.83 15.80
CA CYS A 6 -15.58 3.12 16.51
C CYS A 6 -15.58 4.54 17.11
N SER A 7 -16.64 5.35 16.97
CA SER A 7 -16.66 6.76 17.41
C SER A 7 -16.50 6.90 18.92
N LYS A 8 -16.82 5.85 19.69
CA LYS A 8 -16.58 5.79 21.14
C LYS A 8 -15.11 5.53 21.52
N LYS A 9 -14.33 4.92 20.62
CA LYS A 9 -12.92 4.56 20.86
C LYS A 9 -11.94 5.61 20.32
N LEU A 10 -12.30 6.27 19.22
CA LEU A 10 -11.44 7.22 18.53
C LEU A 10 -11.70 8.66 18.96
N ALA A 11 -10.67 9.50 18.88
CA ALA A 11 -10.85 10.94 19.01
C ALA A 11 -11.89 11.44 18.00
N SER A 12 -12.77 12.36 18.42
CA SER A 12 -13.86 12.90 17.58
C SER A 12 -13.35 13.75 16.42
N GLY A 13 -12.19 14.39 16.57
CA GLY A 13 -11.50 15.16 15.53
C GLY A 13 -10.05 14.72 15.31
N ILE A 14 -9.45 15.23 14.25
CA ILE A 14 -8.00 15.12 13.99
C ILE A 14 -7.36 16.46 14.34
N ARG A 15 -6.40 16.45 15.27
CA ARG A 15 -5.52 17.58 15.55
C ARG A 15 -4.09 17.16 15.28
N LEU A 16 -3.40 17.93 14.43
CA LEU A 16 -2.04 17.62 13.99
C LEU A 16 -1.07 18.61 14.62
N GLN A 17 0.01 18.08 15.18
CA GLN A 17 1.18 18.85 15.54
C GLN A 17 1.91 19.33 14.27
N ASP A 18 2.01 18.47 13.26
CA ASP A 18 2.68 18.80 12.00
C ASP A 18 2.15 17.94 10.84
N MET A 19 2.29 18.46 9.62
CA MET A 19 1.95 17.78 8.38
C MET A 19 2.82 18.33 7.25
N GLY A 20 3.37 17.45 6.44
CA GLY A 20 4.20 17.84 5.32
C GLY A 20 4.45 16.69 4.38
N SER A 21 5.38 16.90 3.46
CA SER A 21 5.78 15.87 2.50
C SER A 21 7.23 16.03 2.09
N PHE A 22 7.78 14.96 1.53
CA PHE A 22 9.14 14.95 1.02
C PHE A 22 9.31 13.81 0.00
N HIS A 23 10.41 13.88 -0.77
CA HIS A 23 10.89 12.75 -1.54
C HIS A 23 12.08 12.07 -0.84
N VAL A 24 12.24 10.76 -1.06
CA VAL A 24 13.40 9.96 -0.65
C VAL A 24 13.93 9.15 -1.82
N GLY A 25 15.19 8.73 -1.70
CA GLY A 25 15.86 7.99 -2.76
C GLY A 25 16.01 8.83 -4.03
N GLY A 26 15.96 8.13 -5.16
CA GLY A 26 16.32 8.65 -6.46
C GLY A 26 17.83 8.80 -6.64
N GLU A 27 18.28 8.65 -7.88
CA GLU A 27 19.67 8.79 -8.28
C GLU A 27 19.79 9.86 -9.36
N ASP A 28 20.95 10.50 -9.37
CA ASP A 28 21.31 11.44 -10.43
C ASP A 28 21.69 10.60 -11.66
N VAL A 29 20.97 10.82 -12.76
CA VAL A 29 21.19 10.15 -14.04
C VAL A 29 21.53 11.21 -15.07
N GLU A 30 22.67 11.06 -15.72
CA GLU A 30 23.10 11.93 -16.82
C GLU A 30 22.60 11.37 -18.15
N ILE A 31 21.86 12.19 -18.89
CA ILE A 31 21.41 11.88 -20.24
C ILE A 31 22.31 12.60 -21.24
N CYS A 32 22.88 11.86 -22.19
CA CYS A 32 23.80 12.38 -23.20
C CYS A 32 23.43 11.89 -24.61
N GLY A 33 23.81 12.67 -25.62
CA GLY A 33 23.68 12.30 -27.03
C GLY A 33 22.24 12.21 -27.58
N ARG A 34 21.25 12.74 -26.86
CA ARG A 34 19.85 12.75 -27.30
C ARG A 34 19.55 14.03 -28.10
N PRO A 35 18.79 13.94 -29.21
CA PRO A 35 18.45 15.12 -29.99
C PRO A 35 17.48 16.03 -29.22
N ALA A 36 17.66 17.34 -29.34
CA ALA A 36 16.70 18.32 -28.84
C ALA A 36 15.31 18.09 -29.47
N LYS A 37 14.26 18.30 -28.68
CA LYS A 37 12.87 18.10 -29.10
C LYS A 37 12.12 19.42 -29.04
N GLU A 38 11.38 19.74 -30.08
CA GLU A 38 10.41 20.84 -30.03
C GLU A 38 9.13 20.33 -29.35
N ILE A 39 8.68 21.03 -28.32
CA ILE A 39 7.43 20.71 -27.61
C ILE A 39 6.47 21.90 -27.64
N ASP A 40 5.19 21.58 -27.79
CA ASP A 40 4.12 22.54 -27.53
C ASP A 40 3.96 22.69 -26.01
N VAL A 41 4.29 23.87 -25.48
CA VAL A 41 4.25 24.13 -24.03
C VAL A 41 2.83 23.96 -23.49
N ASN A 42 1.85 24.35 -24.30
CA ASN A 42 0.45 24.30 -23.98
C ASN A 42 -0.32 24.40 -25.29
N GLY A 43 -0.98 23.31 -25.69
CA GLY A 43 -1.70 23.17 -26.95
C GLY A 43 -2.83 24.19 -27.21
N LYS A 44 -3.08 25.12 -26.28
CA LYS A 44 -4.00 26.25 -26.44
C LYS A 44 -3.33 27.58 -26.79
N CYS A 45 -2.01 27.72 -26.65
CA CYS A 45 -1.32 29.00 -26.81
C CYS A 45 -0.43 29.09 -28.06
N GLY A 46 -0.23 27.98 -28.77
CA GLY A 46 0.59 27.91 -29.99
C GLY A 46 2.08 28.21 -29.78
N ARG A 47 2.55 28.29 -28.53
CA ARG A 47 3.95 28.54 -28.19
C ARG A 47 4.71 27.22 -28.15
N ARG A 48 5.71 27.11 -29.00
CA ARG A 48 6.65 25.98 -29.02
C ARG A 48 7.98 26.39 -28.41
N ILE A 49 8.59 25.46 -27.68
CA ILE A 49 9.94 25.60 -27.14
C ILE A 49 10.79 24.41 -27.56
N VAL A 50 12.09 24.64 -27.68
CA VAL A 50 13.07 23.56 -27.87
C VAL A 50 13.56 23.13 -26.50
N VAL A 51 13.42 21.85 -26.19
CA VAL A 51 13.93 21.22 -24.97
C VAL A 51 15.09 20.33 -25.36
N ASP A 52 16.27 20.65 -24.82
CA ASP A 52 17.40 19.73 -24.83
C ASP A 52 17.17 18.66 -23.74
N PRO A 53 17.02 17.38 -24.10
CA PRO A 53 16.84 16.34 -23.10
C PRO A 53 18.14 16.00 -22.34
N ASN A 54 19.31 16.43 -22.81
CA ASN A 54 20.59 16.11 -22.20
C ASN A 54 20.81 16.87 -20.89
N GLY A 55 21.58 16.28 -19.98
CA GLY A 55 21.89 16.82 -18.66
C GLY A 55 21.52 15.88 -17.51
N ILE A 56 21.75 16.35 -16.30
CA ILE A 56 21.54 15.58 -15.06
C ILE A 56 20.08 15.71 -14.62
N ARG A 57 19.45 14.57 -14.30
CA ARG A 57 18.09 14.48 -13.75
C ARG A 57 18.06 13.54 -12.56
N ARG A 58 17.02 13.64 -11.74
CA ARG A 58 16.73 12.71 -10.63
C ARG A 58 15.68 11.69 -11.09
N ALA A 59 15.96 10.39 -10.95
CA ALA A 59 15.04 9.30 -11.30
C ALA A 59 14.98 8.23 -10.20
N GLY A 60 13.87 7.49 -10.09
CA GLY A 60 13.71 6.44 -9.08
C GLY A 60 13.40 6.92 -7.64
N GLN A 61 12.94 8.16 -7.47
CA GLN A 61 12.54 8.71 -6.17
C GLN A 61 11.14 8.28 -5.73
N MET A 62 10.90 8.34 -4.43
CA MET A 62 9.61 8.05 -3.80
C MET A 62 9.11 9.26 -3.02
N TYR A 63 7.87 9.65 -3.25
CA TYR A 63 7.12 10.63 -2.49
C TYR A 63 6.56 10.01 -1.21
N ALA A 64 6.63 10.75 -0.10
CA ALA A 64 5.94 10.43 1.13
C ALA A 64 5.28 11.69 1.70
N GLN A 65 4.06 11.53 2.21
CA GLN A 65 3.33 12.54 2.97
C GLN A 65 3.18 12.07 4.41
N TYR A 66 3.42 12.96 5.37
CA TYR A 66 3.36 12.61 6.78
C TYR A 66 2.32 13.44 7.52
N PHE A 67 1.76 12.83 8.56
CA PHE A 67 0.80 13.45 9.48
C PHE A 67 1.20 13.07 10.91
N ILE A 68 1.47 14.07 11.74
CA ILE A 68 1.89 13.91 13.13
C ILE A 68 0.75 14.39 14.03
N PRO A 69 0.03 13.49 14.74
CA PRO A 69 -1.04 13.90 15.65
C PRO A 69 -0.46 14.64 16.87
N GLU A 70 -1.24 15.55 17.46
CA GLU A 70 -0.86 16.23 18.71
C GLU A 70 -0.61 15.24 19.86
N THR A 71 -1.44 14.19 19.94
CA THR A 71 -1.30 13.12 20.92
C THR A 71 -0.71 11.90 20.24
N VAL A 72 0.60 11.70 20.41
CA VAL A 72 1.31 10.54 19.89
C VAL A 72 1.22 9.39 20.89
N LYS A 73 0.65 8.27 20.45
CA LYS A 73 0.57 7.00 21.21
C LYS A 73 1.48 5.91 20.64
N GLY A 74 1.71 5.92 19.32
CA GLY A 74 2.61 4.99 18.65
C GLY A 74 4.06 5.19 19.08
N ARG A 75 4.77 4.10 19.39
CA ARG A 75 6.19 4.14 19.80
C ARG A 75 7.15 4.42 18.64
N CYS A 76 6.68 4.22 17.41
CA CYS A 76 7.39 4.49 16.17
C CYS A 76 6.41 4.98 15.09
N PRO A 77 6.91 5.46 13.94
CA PRO A 77 6.04 5.76 12.79
C PRO A 77 5.31 4.54 12.25
N LEU A 78 4.15 4.77 11.64
CA LEU A 78 3.39 3.78 10.89
C LEU A 78 3.34 4.20 9.42
N LEU A 79 3.87 3.36 8.54
CA LEU A 79 3.95 3.60 7.10
C LEU A 79 2.86 2.82 6.38
N LEU A 80 2.16 3.47 5.46
CA LEU A 80 1.05 2.93 4.67
C LEU A 80 1.51 2.75 3.21
N TRP A 81 1.67 1.51 2.77
CA TRP A 81 2.22 1.17 1.45
C TRP A 81 1.18 0.50 0.55
N HIS A 82 0.87 1.14 -0.57
CA HIS A 82 -0.21 0.71 -1.45
C HIS A 82 0.17 -0.48 -2.35
N GLY A 83 -0.84 -1.07 -2.99
CA GLY A 83 -0.69 -2.15 -3.96
C GLY A 83 -0.34 -1.70 -5.38
N GLY A 84 -0.28 -2.69 -6.29
CA GLY A 84 -0.03 -2.45 -7.71
C GLY A 84 -1.16 -1.64 -8.36
N GLY A 85 -0.81 -0.71 -9.23
CA GLY A 85 -1.76 0.15 -9.96
C GLY A 85 -2.47 1.20 -9.11
N MET A 86 -2.10 1.39 -7.84
CA MET A 86 -2.69 2.42 -6.96
C MET A 86 -1.63 3.40 -6.47
N THR A 87 -2.03 4.40 -5.68
CA THR A 87 -1.19 5.36 -4.96
C THR A 87 -1.53 5.31 -3.46
N GLY A 88 -0.91 6.18 -2.65
CA GLY A 88 -1.30 6.41 -1.26
C GLY A 88 -2.80 6.67 -1.07
N LYS A 89 -3.50 7.14 -2.11
CA LYS A 89 -4.96 7.30 -2.13
C LYS A 89 -5.71 6.08 -1.61
N ALA A 90 -5.14 4.88 -1.75
CA ALA A 90 -5.71 3.63 -1.28
C ALA A 90 -6.09 3.63 0.22
N PHE A 91 -5.39 4.40 1.05
CA PHE A 91 -5.63 4.45 2.51
C PHE A 91 -6.31 5.74 2.98
N GLU A 92 -6.54 6.70 2.09
CA GLU A 92 -7.21 7.97 2.40
C GLU A 92 -8.74 7.79 2.46
N THR A 93 -9.52 8.83 2.16
CA THR A 93 -10.98 8.73 2.05
C THR A 93 -11.39 7.60 1.08
N THR A 94 -12.31 6.74 1.50
CA THR A 94 -12.83 5.61 0.71
C THR A 94 -13.59 6.11 -0.53
N PRO A 95 -13.85 5.25 -1.53
CA PRO A 95 -14.59 5.63 -2.74
C PRO A 95 -15.96 6.27 -2.47
N ASP A 96 -16.63 5.86 -1.40
CA ASP A 96 -17.94 6.38 -0.96
C ASP A 96 -17.86 7.55 0.02
N GLY A 97 -16.68 8.13 0.23
CA GLY A 97 -16.51 9.35 1.02
C GLY A 97 -16.30 9.14 2.51
N ARG A 98 -16.29 7.90 3.01
CA ARG A 98 -15.98 7.61 4.42
C ARG A 98 -14.48 7.79 4.69
N PRO A 99 -14.08 8.03 5.95
CA PRO A 99 -12.68 7.99 6.32
C PRO A 99 -12.06 6.60 6.09
N GLY A 100 -10.85 6.55 5.52
CA GLY A 100 -10.06 5.32 5.45
C GLY A 100 -9.01 5.19 6.55
N TRP A 101 -8.13 4.19 6.41
CA TRP A 101 -7.18 3.80 7.43
C TRP A 101 -6.16 4.87 7.82
N LEU A 102 -5.82 5.81 6.92
CA LEU A 102 -5.00 6.97 7.28
C LEU A 102 -5.64 7.78 8.41
N ASN A 103 -6.94 8.10 8.26
CA ASN A 103 -7.68 8.85 9.27
C ASN A 103 -7.80 8.06 10.57
N TYR A 104 -8.01 6.75 10.46
CA TYR A 104 -8.09 5.85 11.60
C TYR A 104 -6.80 5.87 12.43
N PHE A 105 -5.65 5.61 11.80
CA PHE A 105 -4.37 5.51 12.52
C PHE A 105 -3.91 6.86 13.08
N ILE A 106 -4.20 7.99 12.41
CA ILE A 106 -3.97 9.32 12.98
C ILE A 106 -4.81 9.49 14.27
N ARG A 107 -6.08 9.07 14.28
CA ARG A 107 -6.95 9.15 15.46
C ARG A 107 -6.52 8.21 16.58
N CYS A 108 -5.86 7.11 16.26
CA CYS A 108 -5.20 6.23 17.23
C CYS A 108 -3.88 6.80 17.77
N GLY A 109 -3.42 7.96 17.30
CA GLY A 109 -2.21 8.61 17.77
C GLY A 109 -0.92 8.12 17.10
N TRP A 110 -1.01 7.55 15.89
CA TRP A 110 0.17 7.19 15.11
C TRP A 110 0.71 8.37 14.32
N LYS A 111 2.04 8.51 14.27
CA LYS A 111 2.71 9.30 13.23
C LYS A 111 2.62 8.51 11.93
N THR A 112 1.76 8.94 11.01
CA THR A 112 1.47 8.18 9.78
C THR A 112 2.21 8.74 8.58
N TYR A 113 2.76 7.85 7.76
CA TYR A 113 3.47 8.18 6.52
C TYR A 113 2.83 7.44 5.35
N LEU A 114 2.27 8.19 4.42
CA LEU A 114 1.65 7.70 3.20
C LEU A 114 2.65 7.81 2.05
N ALA A 115 2.98 6.70 1.41
CA ALA A 115 3.96 6.69 0.31
C ALA A 115 3.27 6.45 -1.04
N ASP A 116 3.77 7.10 -2.08
CA ASP A 116 3.53 6.69 -3.46
C ASP A 116 4.78 5.93 -3.94
N ALA A 117 4.63 4.67 -4.34
CA ALA A 117 5.73 3.87 -4.88
C ALA A 117 6.42 4.56 -6.07
N VAL A 118 7.65 4.18 -6.40
CA VAL A 118 8.38 4.70 -7.57
C VAL A 118 7.50 4.57 -8.83
N GLU A 119 7.64 5.51 -9.77
CA GLU A 119 6.83 5.68 -10.99
C GLU A 119 5.34 6.02 -10.80
N ARG A 120 4.88 6.06 -9.55
CA ARG A 120 3.46 6.15 -9.22
C ARG A 120 3.07 7.51 -8.64
N GLY A 121 1.96 8.07 -9.08
CA GLY A 121 1.39 9.28 -8.46
C GLY A 121 2.38 10.45 -8.39
N ARG A 122 2.72 10.90 -7.18
CA ARG A 122 3.67 12.00 -6.94
C ARG A 122 5.15 11.57 -6.98
N SER A 123 5.40 10.29 -7.18
CA SER A 123 6.71 9.70 -7.50
C SER A 123 6.83 9.57 -9.01
N GLY A 124 7.01 10.70 -9.71
CA GLY A 124 7.14 10.69 -11.17
C GLY A 124 8.30 9.83 -11.65
N TRP A 125 8.21 9.39 -12.91
CA TRP A 125 9.25 8.67 -13.63
C TRP A 125 10.00 9.58 -14.62
N CYS A 126 11.22 9.20 -14.97
CA CYS A 126 12.05 9.84 -15.99
C CYS A 126 12.14 8.93 -17.22
N PRO A 127 11.39 9.18 -18.30
CA PRO A 127 11.35 8.30 -19.47
C PRO A 127 12.71 8.06 -20.13
N GLU A 128 13.63 9.01 -20.03
CA GLU A 128 14.98 8.91 -20.59
C GLU A 128 15.96 8.13 -19.71
N ALA A 129 15.66 7.93 -18.42
CA ALA A 129 16.50 7.20 -17.47
C ALA A 129 15.91 5.83 -17.09
N GLU A 130 14.59 5.72 -17.05
CA GLU A 130 13.82 4.55 -16.64
C GLU A 130 13.14 3.93 -17.87
N GLU A 131 13.97 3.44 -18.81
CA GLU A 131 13.51 2.78 -20.04
C GLU A 131 12.99 1.36 -19.76
N PHE A 132 11.77 1.28 -19.21
CA PHE A 132 11.05 0.02 -19.05
C PHE A 132 10.71 -0.59 -20.41
N LYS A 133 10.91 -1.91 -20.55
CA LYS A 133 10.69 -2.64 -21.81
C LYS A 133 9.22 -2.75 -22.14
N GLU A 134 8.40 -2.95 -21.11
CA GLU A 134 6.97 -3.09 -21.24
C GLU A 134 6.26 -1.73 -21.13
N SER A 135 5.11 -1.62 -21.81
CA SER A 135 4.23 -0.46 -21.61
C SER A 135 3.60 -0.49 -20.22
N PRO A 136 3.32 0.67 -19.60
CA PRO A 136 2.65 0.68 -18.31
C PRO A 136 1.24 0.12 -18.44
N THR A 137 0.85 -0.71 -17.47
CA THR A 137 -0.50 -1.29 -17.41
C THR A 137 -1.40 -0.39 -16.60
N LEU A 138 -2.52 0.03 -17.20
CA LEU A 138 -3.67 0.58 -16.50
C LEU A 138 -4.76 -0.48 -16.40
N PHE A 139 -5.21 -0.78 -15.19
CA PHE A 139 -6.25 -1.78 -15.00
C PHE A 139 -7.63 -1.26 -15.45
N ASN A 140 -8.34 -2.08 -16.22
CA ASN A 140 -9.69 -1.79 -16.65
C ASN A 140 -10.73 -2.25 -15.60
N TYR A 141 -11.99 -1.86 -15.81
CA TYR A 141 -13.09 -2.18 -14.88
C TYR A 141 -13.28 -3.68 -14.65
N THR A 142 -13.25 -4.48 -15.71
CA THR A 142 -13.39 -5.94 -15.62
C THR A 142 -12.31 -6.53 -14.73
N TYR A 143 -11.05 -6.14 -14.98
CA TYR A 143 -9.91 -6.59 -14.20
C TYR A 143 -10.09 -6.21 -12.72
N VAL A 144 -10.30 -4.93 -12.39
CA VAL A 144 -10.38 -4.51 -10.98
C VAL A 144 -11.64 -5.02 -10.27
N PHE A 145 -12.69 -5.39 -10.99
CA PHE A 145 -13.90 -5.97 -10.38
C PHE A 145 -13.71 -7.46 -10.06
N GLU A 146 -13.26 -8.23 -11.05
CA GLU A 146 -13.13 -9.69 -10.94
C GLU A 146 -11.87 -10.08 -10.18
N ARG A 147 -10.72 -9.47 -10.53
CA ARG A 147 -9.45 -9.74 -9.87
C ARG A 147 -9.50 -9.38 -8.40
N PHE A 148 -10.15 -8.28 -8.02
CA PHE A 148 -10.19 -7.84 -6.63
C PHE A 148 -11.41 -8.37 -5.86
N ARG A 149 -12.04 -9.42 -6.41
CA ARG A 149 -13.07 -10.23 -5.75
C ARG A 149 -14.28 -9.41 -5.31
N LEU A 150 -14.71 -8.45 -6.13
CA LEU A 150 -15.94 -7.71 -5.88
C LEU A 150 -17.17 -8.56 -6.24
N GLY A 151 -17.08 -9.30 -7.34
CA GLY A 151 -18.10 -10.25 -7.80
C GLY A 151 -17.56 -11.17 -8.88
N ALA A 152 -18.39 -12.10 -9.33
CA ALA A 152 -17.98 -13.15 -10.28
C ALA A 152 -17.75 -12.62 -11.70
N SER A 153 -18.47 -11.58 -12.12
CA SER A 153 -18.30 -10.97 -13.44
C SER A 153 -18.72 -9.51 -13.46
N TYR A 154 -17.86 -8.65 -14.02
CA TYR A 154 -18.18 -7.24 -14.18
C TYR A 154 -19.37 -7.01 -15.12
N ALA A 155 -19.52 -7.86 -16.14
CA ALA A 155 -20.62 -7.76 -17.10
C ALA A 155 -22.00 -7.99 -16.46
N LYS A 156 -22.06 -8.79 -15.39
CA LYS A 156 -23.28 -8.99 -14.60
C LYS A 156 -23.51 -7.85 -13.60
N GLY A 157 -22.43 -7.23 -13.12
CA GLY A 157 -22.50 -6.11 -12.16
C GLY A 157 -22.94 -6.50 -10.75
N GLU A 158 -23.04 -7.80 -10.47
CA GLU A 158 -23.45 -8.35 -9.18
C GLU A 158 -22.23 -8.55 -8.28
N LEU A 159 -22.30 -8.01 -7.06
CA LEU A 159 -21.31 -8.31 -6.03
C LEU A 159 -21.48 -9.75 -5.53
N PHE A 160 -20.44 -10.30 -4.91
CA PHE A 160 -20.59 -11.53 -4.13
C PHE A 160 -21.55 -11.32 -2.95
N GLU A 161 -22.19 -12.41 -2.53
CA GLU A 161 -23.15 -12.40 -1.44
C GLU A 161 -22.51 -11.87 -0.15
N ASN A 162 -23.19 -10.97 0.55
CA ASN A 162 -22.71 -10.28 1.76
C ASN A 162 -21.53 -9.33 1.57
N SER A 163 -21.18 -8.98 0.33
CA SER A 163 -20.06 -8.09 0.05
C SER A 163 -20.13 -6.78 0.84
N ARG A 164 -18.97 -6.35 1.35
CA ARG A 164 -18.78 -5.11 2.10
C ARG A 164 -18.32 -3.96 1.20
N PHE A 165 -18.19 -4.18 -0.11
CA PHE A 165 -17.73 -3.16 -1.04
C PHE A 165 -18.83 -2.12 -1.36
N PRO A 166 -18.52 -0.82 -1.37
CA PRO A 166 -19.49 0.23 -1.70
C PRO A 166 -19.72 0.35 -3.22
N ILE A 167 -20.49 -0.59 -3.81
CA ILE A 167 -20.70 -0.70 -5.27
C ILE A 167 -21.18 0.58 -5.95
N ASN A 168 -22.02 1.39 -5.29
CA ASN A 168 -22.51 2.65 -5.85
C ASN A 168 -21.38 3.66 -6.12
N SER A 169 -20.21 3.44 -5.53
CA SER A 169 -19.01 4.26 -5.70
C SER A 169 -17.94 3.58 -6.56
N PHE A 170 -18.30 2.56 -7.34
CA PHE A 170 -17.35 1.82 -8.19
C PHE A 170 -16.59 2.73 -9.18
N ARG A 171 -17.25 3.73 -9.75
CA ARG A 171 -16.57 4.71 -10.62
C ARG A 171 -15.53 5.55 -9.86
N GLN A 172 -15.84 5.95 -8.62
CA GLN A 172 -14.88 6.64 -7.76
C GLN A 172 -13.70 5.74 -7.37
N TYR A 173 -13.97 4.45 -7.13
CA TYR A 173 -12.94 3.45 -6.91
C TYR A 173 -12.03 3.30 -8.14
N ALA A 174 -12.61 3.17 -9.33
CA ALA A 174 -11.85 2.94 -10.55
C ALA A 174 -10.93 4.12 -10.92
N MET A 175 -11.31 5.36 -10.56
CA MET A 175 -10.45 6.55 -10.73
C MET A 175 -9.18 6.54 -9.86
N GLN A 176 -9.08 5.64 -8.88
CA GLN A 176 -7.90 5.54 -8.01
C GLN A 176 -6.81 4.65 -8.60
N PHE A 177 -7.09 3.98 -9.71
CA PHE A 177 -6.08 3.22 -10.44
C PHE A 177 -5.30 4.11 -11.41
N VAL A 178 -3.99 3.96 -11.39
CA VAL A 178 -3.04 4.69 -12.23
C VAL A 178 -2.14 3.69 -12.98
N PRO A 179 -1.56 4.08 -14.13
CA PRO A 179 -0.64 3.22 -14.86
C PRO A 179 0.57 2.80 -14.03
N ARG A 180 1.13 1.63 -14.32
CA ARG A 180 2.28 1.08 -13.59
C ARG A 180 3.15 0.12 -14.40
N TRP A 181 4.40 -0.06 -13.99
CA TRP A 181 5.32 -1.06 -14.56
C TRP A 181 5.61 -2.20 -13.59
N THR A 182 5.81 -3.41 -14.10
CA THR A 182 6.29 -4.57 -13.31
C THR A 182 7.77 -4.52 -13.02
N GLU A 183 8.53 -3.85 -13.88
CA GLU A 183 9.99 -3.76 -13.82
C GLU A 183 10.49 -2.77 -12.74
N SER A 184 9.62 -1.91 -12.18
CA SER A 184 9.97 -0.91 -11.17
C SER A 184 10.15 -1.45 -9.74
N SER A 185 10.05 -2.77 -9.54
CA SER A 185 10.03 -3.38 -8.20
C SER A 185 11.33 -3.17 -7.42
N GLU A 186 12.49 -3.33 -8.06
CA GLU A 186 13.80 -3.12 -7.40
C GLU A 186 14.02 -1.65 -7.02
N LEU A 187 13.67 -0.72 -7.91
CA LEU A 187 13.69 0.72 -7.62
C LEU A 187 12.78 1.06 -6.44
N THR A 188 11.59 0.47 -6.41
CA THR A 188 10.61 0.65 -5.34
C THR A 188 11.14 0.14 -4.00
N VAL A 189 11.73 -1.05 -3.95
CA VAL A 189 12.34 -1.62 -2.73
C VAL A 189 13.48 -0.73 -2.24
N LYS A 190 14.37 -0.28 -3.14
CA LYS A 190 15.46 0.65 -2.80
C LYS A 190 14.92 1.94 -2.19
N ALA A 191 13.87 2.52 -2.78
CA ALA A 191 13.27 3.75 -2.29
C ALA A 191 12.54 3.55 -0.94
N TYR A 192 11.86 2.41 -0.73
CA TYR A 192 11.26 2.08 0.57
C TYR A 192 12.33 1.91 1.68
N CYS A 193 13.47 1.29 1.37
CA CYS A 193 14.61 1.27 2.31
C CYS A 193 15.06 2.69 2.67
N ARG A 194 15.13 3.61 1.69
CA ARG A 194 15.45 5.03 1.96
C ARG A 194 14.38 5.74 2.77
N LEU A 195 13.10 5.36 2.61
CA LEU A 195 12.02 5.89 3.43
C LEU A 195 12.19 5.47 4.90
N LEU A 196 12.51 4.20 5.15
CA LEU A 196 12.79 3.69 6.50
C LEU A 196 14.02 4.35 7.12
N GLU A 197 15.10 4.56 6.36
CA GLU A 197 16.28 5.29 6.85
C GLU A 197 15.94 6.71 7.32
N ARG A 198 15.06 7.40 6.58
CA ARG A 198 14.66 8.76 6.92
C ARG A 198 13.68 8.82 8.10
N THR A 199 12.79 7.84 8.21
CA THR A 199 11.74 7.80 9.25
C THR A 199 12.20 7.12 10.55
N GLY A 200 13.27 6.32 10.48
CA GLY A 200 13.72 5.46 11.56
C GLY A 200 12.94 4.14 11.64
N PRO A 201 13.21 3.30 12.65
CA PRO A 201 12.50 2.04 12.83
C PRO A 201 10.99 2.24 12.90
N SER A 202 10.23 1.53 12.06
CA SER A 202 8.81 1.82 11.82
C SER A 202 7.94 0.57 11.67
N VAL A 203 6.64 0.71 11.93
CA VAL A 203 5.62 -0.27 11.55
C VAL A 203 5.27 -0.07 10.08
N ILE A 204 5.10 -1.16 9.33
CA ILE A 204 4.66 -1.14 7.94
C ILE A 204 3.28 -1.80 7.85
N VAL A 205 2.31 -1.10 7.29
CA VAL A 205 1.03 -1.67 6.83
C VAL A 205 1.04 -1.59 5.30
N ALA A 206 1.12 -2.75 4.66
CA ALA A 206 1.31 -2.83 3.22
C ALA A 206 0.22 -3.69 2.57
N HIS A 207 -0.22 -3.31 1.37
CA HIS A 207 -1.29 -3.98 0.65
C HIS A 207 -0.79 -4.63 -0.64
N SER A 208 -1.24 -5.86 -0.93
CA SER A 208 -1.05 -6.51 -2.22
C SER A 208 0.41 -6.55 -2.68
N GLN A 209 0.74 -5.98 -3.85
CA GLN A 209 2.12 -5.85 -4.31
C GLN A 209 3.01 -5.15 -3.26
N GLY A 210 2.52 -4.10 -2.61
CA GLY A 210 3.26 -3.40 -1.56
C GLY A 210 3.65 -4.32 -0.41
N ALA A 211 2.78 -5.26 -0.05
CA ALA A 211 3.08 -6.27 0.98
C ALA A 211 4.19 -7.24 0.52
N THR A 212 4.14 -7.68 -0.74
CA THR A 212 5.22 -8.51 -1.31
C THR A 212 6.56 -7.78 -1.30
N LEU A 213 6.60 -6.49 -1.65
CA LEU A 213 7.82 -5.69 -1.60
C LEU A 213 8.26 -5.41 -0.15
N ALA A 214 7.33 -5.31 0.79
CA ALA A 214 7.64 -5.11 2.20
C ALA A 214 8.41 -6.29 2.82
N PHE A 215 8.13 -7.53 2.41
CA PHE A 215 8.95 -8.68 2.80
C PHE A 215 10.40 -8.52 2.34
N GLU A 216 10.62 -8.08 1.11
CA GLU A 216 11.98 -7.86 0.60
C GLU A 216 12.70 -6.72 1.34
N VAL A 217 11.99 -5.64 1.65
CA VAL A 217 12.54 -4.54 2.46
C VAL A 217 12.87 -5.02 3.88
N MET A 218 12.00 -5.82 4.50
CA MET A 218 12.20 -6.40 5.83
C MET A 218 13.40 -7.35 5.87
N GLU A 219 13.59 -8.18 4.83
CA GLU A 219 14.78 -9.04 4.71
C GLU A 219 16.07 -8.21 4.56
N LYS A 220 16.00 -7.07 3.84
CA LYS A 220 17.16 -6.18 3.63
C LYS A 220 17.48 -5.30 4.84
N ARG A 221 16.45 -4.87 5.59
CA ARG A 221 16.53 -3.87 6.68
C ARG A 221 15.73 -4.28 7.92
N PRO A 222 15.98 -5.47 8.48
CA PRO A 222 15.21 -5.98 9.62
C PRO A 222 15.32 -5.06 10.85
N GLU A 223 16.42 -4.33 11.01
CA GLU A 223 16.65 -3.39 12.10
C GLU A 223 15.74 -2.15 12.06
N LEU A 224 15.22 -1.81 10.88
CA LEU A 224 14.32 -0.68 10.66
C LEU A 224 12.85 -1.05 10.58
N VAL A 225 12.49 -2.35 10.64
CA VAL A 225 11.11 -2.80 10.63
C VAL A 225 10.71 -3.27 12.04
N LYS A 226 9.74 -2.58 12.65
CA LYS A 226 9.23 -2.92 13.99
C LYS A 226 8.07 -3.91 13.96
N ALA A 227 7.31 -3.92 12.87
CA ALA A 227 6.29 -4.92 12.56
C ALA A 227 5.89 -4.78 11.09
N LEU A 228 5.42 -5.88 10.51
CA LEU A 228 4.84 -5.90 9.18
C LEU A 228 3.40 -6.43 9.22
N ILE A 229 2.44 -5.62 8.81
CA ILE A 229 1.08 -6.03 8.53
C ILE A 229 0.92 -6.14 7.00
N ALA A 230 0.89 -7.36 6.50
CA ALA A 230 0.76 -7.70 5.10
C ALA A 230 -0.70 -7.99 4.75
N VAL A 231 -1.38 -7.03 4.14
CA VAL A 231 -2.80 -7.12 3.76
C VAL A 231 -2.93 -7.66 2.34
N GLU A 232 -3.58 -8.81 2.21
CA GLU A 232 -3.79 -9.52 0.94
C GLU A 232 -2.51 -9.62 0.09
N PRO A 233 -1.38 -10.10 0.64
CA PRO A 233 -0.13 -10.18 -0.12
C PRO A 233 -0.31 -11.17 -1.29
N TYR A 234 0.05 -10.73 -2.49
CA TYR A 234 0.03 -11.60 -3.67
C TYR A 234 1.26 -12.54 -3.73
N GLY A 235 2.25 -12.30 -2.88
CA GLY A 235 3.42 -13.15 -2.65
C GLY A 235 3.92 -12.98 -1.23
N ALA A 236 4.39 -14.08 -0.63
CA ALA A 236 4.65 -14.18 0.81
C ALA A 236 6.13 -14.04 1.22
N GLY A 237 7.03 -13.63 0.33
CA GLY A 237 8.49 -13.64 0.54
C GLY A 237 9.16 -14.80 -0.22
N ARG A 238 10.26 -14.53 -0.93
CA ARG A 238 10.73 -15.42 -2.01
C ARG A 238 11.71 -16.51 -1.59
N ASN A 239 12.58 -16.27 -0.60
CA ASN A 239 13.78 -17.10 -0.43
C ASN A 239 13.77 -18.01 0.79
N GLY A 240 12.81 -17.84 1.73
CA GLY A 240 12.75 -18.63 2.98
C GLY A 240 13.99 -18.50 3.86
N ARG A 241 14.87 -17.52 3.57
CA ARG A 241 16.05 -17.18 4.34
C ARG A 241 15.72 -15.97 5.18
N PHE A 242 15.23 -16.22 6.38
CA PHE A 242 14.71 -15.17 7.24
C PHE A 242 15.84 -14.36 7.91
N GLY A 243 16.98 -14.98 8.25
CA GLY A 243 18.08 -14.25 8.90
C GLY A 243 17.58 -13.49 10.14
N GLU A 244 17.93 -12.21 10.28
CA GLU A 244 17.46 -11.37 11.39
C GLU A 244 15.99 -10.95 11.27
N SER A 245 15.35 -11.15 10.11
CA SER A 245 13.94 -10.77 9.92
C SER A 245 12.96 -11.63 10.74
N VAL A 246 13.39 -12.77 11.30
CA VAL A 246 12.59 -13.53 12.28
C VAL A 246 12.26 -12.72 13.53
N ASN A 247 13.05 -11.69 13.85
CA ASN A 247 12.81 -10.83 15.01
C ASN A 247 11.71 -9.79 14.77
N VAL A 248 11.19 -9.69 13.54
CA VAL A 248 10.11 -8.77 13.19
C VAL A 248 8.78 -9.53 13.31
N PRO A 249 7.82 -9.06 14.13
CA PRO A 249 6.49 -9.65 14.16
C PRO A 249 5.75 -9.36 12.86
N VAL A 250 5.08 -10.37 12.29
CA VAL A 250 4.38 -10.28 11.02
C VAL A 250 2.94 -10.79 11.12
N LEU A 251 2.01 -9.97 10.62
CA LEU A 251 0.59 -10.30 10.49
C LEU A 251 0.21 -10.39 9.01
N TRP A 252 -0.28 -11.53 8.56
CA TRP A 252 -0.90 -11.69 7.24
C TRP A 252 -2.42 -11.55 7.37
N VAL A 253 -3.03 -10.68 6.58
CA VAL A 253 -4.46 -10.37 6.66
C VAL A 253 -5.15 -10.76 5.37
N PHE A 254 -6.21 -11.56 5.46
CA PHE A 254 -7.02 -11.99 4.32
C PHE A 254 -8.51 -11.75 4.56
N GLY A 255 -9.18 -11.25 3.53
CA GLY A 255 -10.62 -11.15 3.42
C GLY A 255 -11.25 -12.45 2.92
N ASP A 256 -12.47 -12.31 2.43
CA ASP A 256 -13.33 -13.39 1.95
C ASP A 256 -13.11 -13.68 0.44
N TYR A 257 -13.83 -14.68 -0.04
CA TYR A 257 -13.92 -15.09 -1.45
C TYR A 257 -12.61 -15.53 -2.09
N THR A 258 -11.53 -15.73 -1.33
CA THR A 258 -10.23 -16.16 -1.88
C THR A 258 -10.37 -17.46 -2.67
N ASP A 259 -11.19 -18.38 -2.18
CA ASP A 259 -11.41 -19.70 -2.78
C ASP A 259 -12.22 -19.63 -4.09
N LEU A 260 -12.87 -18.49 -4.37
CA LEU A 260 -13.64 -18.25 -5.58
C LEU A 260 -12.79 -17.69 -6.73
N HIS A 261 -11.53 -17.32 -6.47
CA HIS A 261 -10.61 -16.82 -7.49
C HIS A 261 -9.27 -17.60 -7.41
N PRO A 262 -8.89 -18.40 -8.44
CA PRO A 262 -7.74 -19.31 -8.37
C PRO A 262 -6.44 -18.66 -7.87
N ALA A 263 -6.11 -17.47 -8.39
CA ALA A 263 -4.88 -16.77 -7.99
C ALA A 263 -4.88 -16.30 -6.52
N TRP A 264 -6.04 -16.04 -5.92
CA TRP A 264 -6.13 -15.62 -4.51
C TRP A 264 -6.19 -16.80 -3.56
N LYS A 265 -6.80 -17.91 -4.00
CA LYS A 265 -6.67 -19.19 -3.31
C LYS A 265 -5.20 -19.58 -3.18
N GLU A 266 -4.47 -19.58 -4.29
CA GLU A 266 -3.04 -19.88 -4.31
C GLU A 266 -2.24 -18.88 -3.46
N ALA A 267 -2.47 -17.58 -3.60
CA ALA A 267 -1.76 -16.57 -2.80
C ALA A 267 -1.97 -16.75 -1.29
N ARG A 268 -3.20 -17.07 -0.85
CA ARG A 268 -3.52 -17.34 0.56
C ARG A 268 -2.86 -18.63 1.06
N GLU A 269 -2.86 -19.70 0.27
CA GLU A 269 -2.19 -20.96 0.60
C GLU A 269 -0.68 -20.78 0.74
N VAL A 270 -0.05 -20.08 -0.21
CA VAL A 270 1.39 -19.74 -0.18
C VAL A 270 1.73 -18.88 1.04
N ALA A 271 0.88 -17.91 1.39
CA ALA A 271 1.07 -17.09 2.58
C ALA A 271 0.97 -17.88 3.87
N ARG A 272 0.00 -18.80 3.99
CA ARG A 272 -0.12 -19.70 5.15
C ARG A 272 1.09 -20.61 5.29
N GLU A 273 1.56 -21.18 4.18
CA GLU A 273 2.78 -22.01 4.19
C GLU A 273 4.01 -21.20 4.61
N TYR A 274 4.18 -20.00 4.05
CA TYR A 274 5.30 -19.13 4.39
C TYR A 274 5.27 -18.69 5.86
N CYS A 275 4.11 -18.28 6.38
CA CYS A 275 3.94 -17.98 7.81
C CYS A 275 4.34 -19.20 8.66
N GLY A 276 3.91 -20.41 8.29
CA GLY A 276 4.33 -21.62 8.98
C GLY A 276 5.85 -21.86 8.96
N ARG A 277 6.52 -21.57 7.83
CA ARG A 277 8.00 -21.63 7.73
C ARG A 277 8.66 -20.55 8.60
N PHE A 278 8.13 -19.33 8.60
CA PHE A 278 8.62 -18.22 9.40
C PHE A 278 8.56 -18.55 10.90
N CYS A 279 7.43 -19.07 11.39
CA CYS A 279 7.29 -19.48 12.78
C CYS A 279 8.20 -20.65 13.15
N ARG A 280 8.38 -21.63 12.26
CA ARG A 280 9.34 -22.74 12.48
C ARG A 280 10.80 -22.28 12.55
N ALA A 281 11.12 -21.13 11.95
CA ALA A 281 12.43 -20.51 12.06
C ALA A 281 12.59 -19.63 13.33
N GLY A 282 11.60 -19.62 14.21
CA GLY A 282 11.61 -18.85 15.46
C GLY A 282 11.00 -17.46 15.36
N GLY A 283 10.38 -17.11 14.22
CA GLY A 283 9.70 -15.83 14.04
C GLY A 283 8.31 -15.77 14.67
N ASP A 284 7.82 -14.56 14.90
CA ASP A 284 6.46 -14.29 15.36
C ASP A 284 5.54 -13.98 14.17
N GLY A 285 4.86 -15.00 13.66
CA GLY A 285 3.98 -14.91 12.50
C GLY A 285 2.54 -15.30 12.84
N GLN A 286 1.57 -14.50 12.39
CA GLN A 286 0.15 -14.74 12.61
C GLN A 286 -0.68 -14.53 11.33
N ILE A 287 -1.70 -15.36 11.14
CA ILE A 287 -2.69 -15.20 10.06
C ILE A 287 -3.98 -14.66 10.68
N LEU A 288 -4.43 -13.51 10.16
CA LEU A 288 -5.75 -12.92 10.42
C LEU A 288 -6.65 -13.17 9.21
N ASP A 289 -7.39 -14.28 9.26
CA ASP A 289 -8.34 -14.65 8.22
C ASP A 289 -9.75 -14.22 8.64
N LEU A 290 -10.25 -13.13 8.06
CA LEU A 290 -11.49 -12.47 8.50
C LEU A 290 -12.69 -13.44 8.49
N PRO A 291 -12.92 -14.27 7.44
CA PRO A 291 -13.98 -15.28 7.46
C PRO A 291 -13.88 -16.30 8.60
N GLU A 292 -12.67 -16.73 8.98
CA GLU A 292 -12.45 -17.66 10.12
C GLU A 292 -12.82 -17.01 11.46
N MET A 293 -12.79 -15.67 11.54
CA MET A 293 -13.24 -14.90 12.70
C MET A 293 -14.74 -14.56 12.67
N GLY A 294 -15.47 -14.99 11.63
CA GLY A 294 -16.87 -14.64 11.42
C GLY A 294 -17.10 -13.28 10.76
N ILE A 295 -16.04 -12.56 10.38
CA ILE A 295 -16.11 -11.30 9.63
C ILE A 295 -16.13 -11.64 8.14
N ARG A 296 -17.34 -11.64 7.56
CA ARG A 296 -17.58 -12.07 6.17
C ARG A 296 -17.83 -10.92 5.21
N GLY A 297 -17.53 -11.20 3.94
CA GLY A 297 -17.87 -10.36 2.79
C GLY A 297 -16.83 -9.33 2.38
N ASN A 298 -15.65 -9.35 2.98
CA ASN A 298 -14.56 -8.47 2.59
C ASN A 298 -13.88 -8.98 1.31
N SER A 299 -13.65 -8.09 0.35
CA SER A 299 -12.98 -8.39 -0.92
C SER A 299 -11.46 -8.24 -0.76
N HIS A 300 -10.75 -7.82 -1.81
CA HIS A 300 -9.33 -7.46 -1.75
C HIS A 300 -9.08 -6.06 -1.16
N MET A 301 -10.10 -5.20 -1.14
CA MET A 301 -9.98 -3.76 -0.82
C MET A 301 -10.39 -3.45 0.62
N LEU A 302 -9.91 -4.23 1.60
CA LEU A 302 -10.32 -4.21 3.01
C LEU A 302 -10.37 -2.81 3.62
N MET A 303 -9.42 -1.95 3.25
CA MET A 303 -9.30 -0.57 3.74
C MET A 303 -10.39 0.40 3.23
N MET A 304 -11.13 0.01 2.19
CA MET A 304 -12.16 0.82 1.54
C MET A 304 -13.59 0.37 1.83
N GLU A 305 -13.77 -0.82 2.42
CA GLU A 305 -15.06 -1.47 2.57
C GLU A 305 -15.86 -0.92 3.76
N TYR A 306 -17.16 -1.24 3.85
CA TYR A 306 -18.07 -0.65 4.85
C TYR A 306 -17.65 -0.88 6.30
N ASN A 307 -16.95 -1.99 6.56
CA ASN A 307 -16.40 -2.33 7.86
C ASN A 307 -14.87 -2.12 7.94
N ASN A 308 -14.29 -1.25 7.10
CA ASN A 308 -12.85 -0.98 7.12
C ASN A 308 -12.31 -0.63 8.51
N PHE A 309 -13.09 0.05 9.35
CA PHE A 309 -12.71 0.39 10.72
C PHE A 309 -12.82 -0.77 11.71
N GLU A 310 -13.69 -1.75 11.48
CA GLU A 310 -13.70 -3.01 12.23
C GLU A 310 -12.37 -3.75 12.03
N ILE A 311 -11.91 -3.81 10.78
CA ILE A 311 -10.63 -4.42 10.42
C ILE A 311 -9.48 -3.61 11.00
N ALA A 312 -9.51 -2.27 10.88
CA ALA A 312 -8.46 -1.41 11.42
C ALA A 312 -8.32 -1.55 12.95
N ASP A 313 -9.42 -1.75 13.67
CA ASP A 313 -9.41 -2.07 15.11
C ASP A 313 -8.67 -3.38 15.40
N LEU A 314 -8.87 -4.45 14.60
CA LEU A 314 -8.10 -5.69 14.77
C LEU A 314 -6.60 -5.49 14.55
N LEU A 315 -6.23 -4.67 13.55
CA LEU A 315 -4.82 -4.34 13.31
C LEU A 315 -4.23 -3.53 14.47
N GLN A 316 -4.99 -2.57 15.00
CA GLN A 316 -4.61 -1.75 16.13
C GLN A 316 -4.45 -2.59 17.40
N ASP A 317 -5.38 -3.50 17.69
CA ASP A 317 -5.32 -4.40 18.84
C ASP A 317 -4.12 -5.34 18.75
N TRP A 318 -3.81 -5.84 17.55
CA TRP A 318 -2.60 -6.61 17.30
C TRP A 318 -1.34 -5.77 17.60
N LEU A 319 -1.27 -4.52 17.14
CA LEU A 319 -0.14 -3.62 17.43
C LEU A 319 -0.01 -3.29 18.94
N ILE A 320 -1.13 -3.15 19.66
CA ILE A 320 -1.14 -2.98 21.12
C ILE A 320 -0.57 -4.23 21.80
N GLY A 321 -0.99 -5.43 21.36
CA GLY A 321 -0.49 -6.71 21.89
C GLY A 321 1.02 -6.88 21.77
N HIS A 322 1.64 -6.26 20.75
CA HIS A 322 3.10 -6.26 20.54
C HIS A 322 3.79 -5.05 21.21
N GLY A 323 3.06 -4.27 22.01
CA GLY A 323 3.59 -3.12 22.74
C GLY A 323 4.09 -1.98 21.84
N LEU A 324 3.58 -1.87 20.61
CA LEU A 324 4.00 -0.86 19.64
C LEU A 324 3.25 0.47 19.78
N THR A 325 2.20 0.50 20.60
CA THR A 325 1.43 1.69 20.95
C THR A 325 0.84 1.54 22.34
N VAL A 326 0.52 2.67 22.98
CA VAL A 326 -0.19 2.70 24.27
C VAL A 326 -1.70 2.75 24.04
N ILE A 327 -2.48 2.26 25.01
CA ILE A 327 -3.95 2.24 24.98
C ILE A 327 -4.52 3.66 24.99
#